data_AF-A0A935Y0B0-F1
#
_entry.id   AF-A0A935Y0B0-F1
#
_cell.length_a   1.000
_cell.length_b   1.000
_cell.length_c   1.000
_cell.angle_alpha   90.00
_cell.angle_beta   90.00
_cell.angle_gamma   90.00
#
_symmetry.space_group_name_H-M   'P 1'
#
loop_
_entity.id
_entity.type
_entity.pdbx_description
1 polymer ?
#
loop_
_entity_poly.entity_id
_entity_poly.type
_entity_poly.pdbx_seq_one_letter_code
_entity_poly.pdbx_strand_id
1 'polypeptide(L)'
;MPRRRTFIAHAVAGIVAWGGLGASARAAPPKPDPKWHAAALAMQRLAESWGDQSYGAVLVVGDAIVGEGPSRVVKDKNSDAHAERVAILDAQRRLGRQDLAGAVLYSTSRPCALCEAAAARAGVSRMYFGQLLQDAGPPAAPTAPTGPAPQK
;
A
#
# COMPACT_ATOMS: atom_id res chain seq x y z
N MET A 1 -15.27 20.82 -70.61
CA MET A 1 -16.12 21.14 -69.43
C MET A 1 -15.55 20.48 -68.17
N PRO A 2 -14.83 21.21 -67.31
CA PRO A 2 -14.52 20.78 -65.94
C PRO A 2 -15.36 21.62 -64.95
N ARG A 3 -16.19 20.97 -64.14
CA ARG A 3 -16.93 21.65 -63.06
C ARG A 3 -16.05 21.70 -61.81
N ARG A 4 -15.43 22.86 -61.58
CA ARG A 4 -14.79 23.23 -60.31
C ARG A 4 -15.83 23.18 -59.19
N ARG A 5 -15.58 22.36 -58.16
CA ARG A 5 -16.33 22.39 -56.91
C ARG A 5 -15.45 23.02 -55.83
N THR A 6 -15.86 24.20 -55.40
CA THR A 6 -15.27 25.00 -54.33
C THR A 6 -15.46 24.25 -53.01
N PHE A 7 -14.37 23.96 -52.30
CA PHE A 7 -14.43 23.49 -50.92
C PHE A 7 -14.14 24.67 -50.00
N ILE A 8 -15.12 25.06 -49.20
CA ILE A 8 -14.93 25.90 -48.01
C ILE A 8 -15.15 24.97 -46.83
N ALA A 9 -14.12 24.72 -46.03
CA ALA A 9 -14.25 24.10 -44.72
C ALA A 9 -13.37 24.86 -43.73
N HIS A 10 -14.05 25.40 -42.72
CA HIS A 10 -13.57 26.29 -41.69
C HIS A 10 -12.50 25.63 -40.81
N ALA A 11 -11.45 26.38 -40.48
CA ALA A 11 -10.52 26.05 -39.42
C ALA A 11 -11.25 26.12 -38.07
N VAL A 12 -11.33 24.99 -37.36
CA VAL A 12 -11.72 24.96 -35.94
C VAL A 12 -10.43 24.80 -35.13
N ALA A 13 -9.99 25.91 -34.53
CA ALA A 13 -8.96 25.90 -33.51
C ALA A 13 -9.54 25.27 -32.22
N GLY A 14 -9.23 24.01 -31.98
CA GLY A 14 -9.53 23.34 -30.72
C GLY A 14 -8.52 23.77 -29.65
N ILE A 15 -8.98 24.55 -28.67
CA ILE A 15 -8.23 24.82 -27.43
C ILE A 15 -8.21 23.51 -26.64
N VAL A 16 -7.04 22.86 -26.56
CA VAL A 16 -6.82 21.79 -25.58
C VAL A 16 -6.59 22.46 -24.24
N ALA A 17 -7.65 22.54 -23.43
CA ALA A 17 -7.53 22.91 -22.03
C ALA A 17 -6.78 21.79 -21.30
N TRP A 18 -5.55 22.07 -20.90
CA TRP A 18 -4.80 21.22 -19.98
C TRP A 18 -5.42 21.39 -18.59
N GLY A 19 -6.49 20.64 -18.33
CA GLY A 19 -7.11 20.54 -17.03
C GLY A 19 -6.16 19.86 -16.06
N GLY A 20 -5.71 20.61 -15.06
CA GLY A 20 -4.78 20.16 -14.04
C GLY A 20 -5.23 18.87 -13.36
N LEU A 21 -4.28 17.95 -13.19
CA LEU A 21 -4.37 16.83 -12.26
C LEU A 21 -4.52 17.41 -10.84
N GLY A 22 -5.76 17.64 -10.42
CA GLY A 22 -6.08 17.90 -9.04
C GLY A 22 -5.65 16.69 -8.21
N ALA A 23 -4.71 16.89 -7.30
CA ALA A 23 -4.43 15.93 -6.24
C ALA A 23 -5.76 15.65 -5.53
N SER A 24 -6.32 14.46 -5.73
CA SER A 24 -7.54 14.04 -5.05
C SER A 24 -7.29 14.17 -3.56
N ALA A 25 -8.06 15.02 -2.89
CA ALA A 25 -8.00 15.15 -1.44
C ALA A 25 -8.10 13.75 -0.82
N ARG A 26 -7.05 13.32 -0.12
CA ARG A 26 -7.06 12.04 0.60
C ARG A 26 -8.12 12.14 1.69
N ALA A 27 -9.18 11.37 1.56
CA ALA A 27 -10.22 11.25 2.58
C ALA A 27 -9.58 10.94 3.94
N ALA A 28 -10.16 11.47 5.01
CA ALA A 28 -9.72 11.16 6.36
C ALA A 28 -9.66 9.64 6.53
N PRO A 29 -8.55 9.10 7.06
CA PRO A 29 -8.39 7.66 7.18
C PRO A 29 -9.51 7.06 8.04
N PRO A 30 -10.03 5.87 7.68
CA PRO A 30 -11.08 5.24 8.45
C PRO A 30 -10.60 4.97 9.88
N LYS A 31 -11.51 5.12 10.85
CA LYS A 31 -11.24 4.78 12.24
C LYS A 31 -10.76 3.33 12.32
N PRO A 32 -9.76 3.02 13.18
CA PRO A 32 -9.29 1.65 13.31
C PRO A 32 -10.42 0.76 13.85
N ASP A 33 -10.55 -0.44 13.29
CA ASP A 33 -11.56 -1.42 13.67
C ASP A 33 -10.84 -2.67 14.24
N PRO A 34 -11.14 -3.08 15.50
CA PRO A 34 -10.57 -4.28 16.12
C PRO A 34 -10.74 -5.57 15.30
N LYS A 35 -11.76 -5.67 14.44
CA LYS A 35 -11.95 -6.86 13.59
C LYS A 35 -10.76 -7.11 12.65
N TRP A 36 -10.11 -6.05 12.17
CA TRP A 36 -8.94 -6.16 11.30
C TRP A 36 -7.69 -6.58 12.06
N HIS A 37 -7.53 -6.15 13.31
CA HIS A 37 -6.48 -6.67 14.17
C HIS A 37 -6.69 -8.14 14.51
N ALA A 38 -7.94 -8.58 14.73
CA ALA A 38 -8.25 -9.98 14.93
C ALA A 38 -7.87 -10.84 13.69
N ALA A 39 -8.07 -10.32 12.48
CA ALA A 39 -7.60 -10.96 11.25
C ALA A 39 -6.07 -11.03 11.17
N ALA A 40 -5.35 -9.96 11.56
CA ALA A 40 -3.89 -9.99 11.66
C ALA A 40 -3.39 -11.03 12.68
N LEU A 41 -4.08 -11.18 13.82
CA LEU A 41 -3.78 -12.24 14.80
C LEU A 41 -4.04 -13.65 14.24
N ALA A 42 -5.02 -13.83 13.36
CA ALA A 42 -5.21 -15.10 12.66
C ALA A 42 -4.03 -15.42 11.74
N MET A 43 -3.45 -14.41 11.06
CA MET A 43 -2.24 -14.57 10.26
C MET A 43 -1.01 -14.89 11.12
N GLN A 44 -0.89 -14.27 12.28
CA GLN A 44 0.17 -14.60 13.24
C GLN A 44 0.09 -16.07 13.67
N ARG A 45 -1.09 -16.57 14.06
CA ARG A 45 -1.29 -17.97 14.42
C ARG A 45 -0.97 -18.93 13.27
N LEU A 46 -1.28 -18.53 12.04
CA LEU A 46 -0.94 -19.29 10.85
C LEU A 46 0.59 -19.38 10.65
N ALA A 47 1.31 -18.27 10.84
CA ALA A 47 2.78 -18.26 10.80
C ALA A 47 3.39 -19.16 11.89
N GLU A 48 2.88 -19.09 13.12
CA GLU A 48 3.28 -19.95 14.24
C GLU A 48 3.04 -21.44 13.92
N SER A 49 1.93 -21.78 13.25
CA SER A 49 1.63 -23.16 12.84
C SER A 49 2.64 -23.72 11.83
N TRP A 50 3.40 -22.86 11.16
CA TRP A 50 4.49 -23.24 10.25
C TRP A 50 5.86 -23.28 10.93
N GLY A 51 5.94 -22.96 12.23
CA GLY A 51 7.20 -22.72 12.92
C GLY A 51 7.93 -21.45 12.45
N ASP A 52 7.19 -20.49 11.88
CA ASP A 52 7.73 -19.19 11.49
C ASP A 52 7.68 -18.19 12.64
N GLN A 53 8.12 -16.96 12.40
CA GLN A 53 8.07 -15.88 13.37
C GLN A 53 6.61 -15.49 13.70
N SER A 54 6.38 -15.10 14.95
CA SER A 54 5.05 -14.75 15.51
C SER A 54 4.59 -13.36 15.07
N TYR A 55 4.39 -13.17 13.76
CA TYR A 55 3.91 -11.92 13.17
C TYR A 55 2.84 -12.15 12.12
N GLY A 56 1.86 -11.26 12.09
CA GLY A 56 0.76 -11.28 11.12
C GLY A 56 0.30 -9.88 10.72
N ALA A 57 -0.15 -9.74 9.48
CA ALA A 57 -0.67 -8.50 8.95
C ALA A 57 -1.78 -8.73 7.92
N VAL A 58 -2.66 -7.75 7.76
CA VAL A 58 -3.68 -7.71 6.71
C VAL A 58 -3.77 -6.32 6.09
N LEU A 59 -4.12 -6.26 4.80
CA LEU A 59 -4.44 -5.03 4.08
C LEU A 59 -5.93 -4.97 3.79
N VAL A 60 -6.53 -3.81 4.06
CA VAL A 60 -7.97 -3.59 3.94
C VAL A 60 -8.24 -2.43 3.00
N VAL A 61 -9.22 -2.57 2.10
CA VAL A 61 -9.79 -1.48 1.28
C VAL A 61 -11.30 -1.46 1.51
N GLY A 62 -11.82 -0.36 2.05
CA GLY A 62 -13.22 -0.29 2.48
C GLY A 62 -13.49 -1.31 3.59
N ASP A 63 -14.41 -2.25 3.34
CA ASP A 63 -14.77 -3.34 4.25
C ASP A 63 -14.25 -4.72 3.80
N ALA A 64 -13.25 -4.76 2.92
CA ALA A 64 -12.70 -6.01 2.39
C ALA A 64 -11.21 -6.14 2.71
N ILE A 65 -10.81 -7.33 3.19
CA ILE A 65 -9.40 -7.74 3.23
C ILE A 65 -8.98 -7.99 1.79
N VAL A 66 -8.03 -7.20 1.32
CA VAL A 66 -7.43 -7.35 0.00
C VAL A 66 -6.09 -8.05 0.04
N GLY A 67 -5.45 -8.19 1.20
CA GLY A 67 -4.19 -8.93 1.34
C GLY A 67 -3.99 -9.51 2.73
N GLU A 68 -3.38 -10.70 2.79
CA GLU A 68 -3.15 -11.49 3.99
C GLU A 68 -1.67 -11.87 4.09
N GLY A 69 -1.09 -11.62 5.26
CA GLY A 69 0.35 -11.77 5.49
C GLY A 69 0.68 -12.45 6.81
N PRO A 70 0.72 -13.79 6.86
CA PRO A 70 1.50 -14.48 7.88
C PRO A 70 3.00 -14.25 7.61
N SER A 71 3.84 -14.19 8.66
CA SER A 71 5.30 -14.26 8.48
C SER A 71 5.67 -15.52 7.70
N ARG A 72 6.62 -15.39 6.78
CA ARG A 72 7.15 -16.49 5.96
C ARG A 72 8.68 -16.50 5.90
N VAL A 73 9.35 -15.86 6.86
CA VAL A 73 10.81 -15.72 6.88
C VAL A 73 11.50 -17.08 6.92
N VAL A 74 11.07 -17.94 7.84
CA VAL A 74 11.61 -19.30 7.99
C VAL A 74 11.09 -20.19 6.87
N LYS A 75 9.79 -20.13 6.61
CA LYS A 75 9.09 -20.97 5.64
C LYS A 75 9.65 -20.82 4.22
N ASP A 76 9.91 -19.60 3.79
CA ASP A 76 10.39 -19.30 2.43
C ASP A 76 11.91 -19.10 2.39
N LYS A 77 12.63 -19.24 3.52
CA LYS A 77 14.06 -18.93 3.67
C LYS A 77 14.40 -17.54 3.11
N ASN A 78 13.58 -16.56 3.43
CA ASN A 78 13.64 -15.22 2.88
C ASN A 78 13.58 -14.20 4.02
N SER A 79 14.70 -13.54 4.30
CA SER A 79 14.79 -12.51 5.36
C SER A 79 13.80 -11.37 5.18
N ASP A 80 13.33 -11.14 3.96
CA ASP A 80 12.40 -10.08 3.63
C ASP A 80 10.92 -10.51 3.71
N ALA A 81 10.60 -11.77 4.00
CA ALA A 81 9.23 -12.28 3.99
C ALA A 81 8.46 -11.98 5.29
N HIS A 82 8.58 -10.75 5.78
CA HIS A 82 7.83 -10.24 6.93
C HIS A 82 6.33 -10.19 6.62
N ALA A 83 5.51 -10.31 7.66
CA ALA A 83 4.05 -10.29 7.57
C ALA A 83 3.51 -9.13 6.72
N GLU A 84 3.99 -7.90 6.92
CA GLU A 84 3.52 -6.73 6.16
C GLU A 84 3.88 -6.82 4.67
N ARG A 85 5.09 -7.30 4.37
CA ARG A 85 5.54 -7.50 2.97
C ARG A 85 4.74 -8.58 2.28
N VAL A 86 4.46 -9.69 2.97
CA VAL A 86 3.61 -10.76 2.43
C VAL A 86 2.20 -10.23 2.15
N ALA A 87 1.61 -9.46 3.08
CA ALA A 87 0.29 -8.85 2.88
C ALA A 87 0.26 -7.89 1.69
N ILE A 88 1.29 -7.05 1.52
CA ILE A 88 1.39 -6.11 0.38
C ILE A 88 1.43 -6.88 -0.95
N LEU A 89 2.30 -7.89 -1.05
CA LEU A 89 2.45 -8.68 -2.26
C LEU A 89 1.20 -9.51 -2.58
N ASP A 90 0.53 -10.05 -1.55
CA ASP A 90 -0.75 -10.73 -1.70
C ASP A 90 -1.84 -9.78 -2.21
N ALA A 91 -1.91 -8.56 -1.67
CA ALA A 91 -2.85 -7.54 -2.13
C ALA A 91 -2.63 -7.15 -3.59
N GLN A 92 -1.38 -6.91 -3.98
CA GLN A 92 -1.06 -6.56 -5.37
C GLN A 92 -1.43 -7.70 -6.32
N ARG A 93 -1.18 -8.95 -5.93
CA ARG A 93 -1.57 -10.13 -6.71
C ARG A 93 -3.09 -10.25 -6.85
N ARG A 94 -3.84 -10.11 -5.75
CA ARG A 94 -5.31 -10.22 -5.75
C ARG A 94 -5.99 -9.11 -6.55
N LEU A 95 -5.45 -7.90 -6.49
CA LEU A 95 -6.00 -6.72 -7.18
C LEU A 95 -5.48 -6.56 -8.62
N GLY A 96 -4.43 -7.29 -9.01
CA GLY A 96 -3.82 -7.17 -10.33
C GLY A 96 -3.14 -5.82 -10.58
N ARG A 97 -2.74 -5.10 -9.52
CA ARG A 97 -2.10 -3.77 -9.62
C ARG A 97 -1.09 -3.54 -8.50
N GLN A 98 -0.10 -2.70 -8.75
CA GLN A 98 0.94 -2.37 -7.75
C GLN A 98 0.50 -1.29 -6.75
N ASP A 99 -0.32 -0.33 -7.19
CA ASP A 99 -0.79 0.76 -6.35
C ASP A 99 -1.93 0.31 -5.41
N LEU A 100 -1.70 0.50 -4.12
CA LEU A 100 -2.58 0.20 -3.01
C LEU A 100 -3.13 1.49 -2.37
N ALA A 101 -3.24 2.59 -3.13
CA ALA A 101 -3.95 3.78 -2.70
C ALA A 101 -5.34 3.45 -2.13
N GLY A 102 -5.66 4.04 -0.98
CA GLY A 102 -6.87 3.75 -0.21
C GLY A 102 -6.78 2.54 0.71
N ALA A 103 -5.72 1.72 0.63
CA ALA A 103 -5.53 0.59 1.52
C ALA A 103 -5.00 1.00 2.90
N VAL A 104 -5.45 0.29 3.92
CA VAL A 104 -4.99 0.42 5.31
C VAL A 104 -4.35 -0.89 5.75
N LEU A 105 -3.13 -0.82 6.28
CA LEU A 105 -2.39 -1.96 6.80
C LEU A 105 -2.65 -2.11 8.30
N TYR A 106 -3.00 -3.31 8.74
CA TYR A 106 -3.09 -3.69 10.15
C TYR A 106 -2.03 -4.75 10.43
N SER A 107 -1.13 -4.49 11.38
CA SER A 107 -0.06 -5.42 11.78
C SER A 107 -0.17 -5.79 13.27
N THR A 108 0.28 -6.99 13.65
CA THR A 108 0.29 -7.39 15.07
C THR A 108 1.37 -6.68 15.88
N SER A 109 2.44 -6.20 15.23
CA SER A 109 3.50 -5.38 15.82
C SER A 109 3.78 -4.14 14.97
N ARG A 110 4.55 -3.20 15.51
CA ARG A 110 4.98 -2.04 14.73
C ARG A 110 5.76 -2.52 13.48
N PRO A 111 5.39 -2.09 12.26
CA PRO A 111 6.17 -2.40 11.07
C PRO A 111 7.61 -1.91 11.19
N CYS A 112 8.57 -2.73 10.74
CA CYS A 112 9.96 -2.30 10.70
C CYS A 112 10.21 -1.29 9.56
N ALA A 113 11.36 -0.61 9.57
CA ALA A 113 11.71 0.40 8.57
C ALA A 113 11.63 -0.11 7.11
N LEU A 114 11.95 -1.38 6.87
CA LEU A 114 11.81 -2.00 5.55
C LEU A 114 10.33 -2.13 5.13
N CYS A 115 9.48 -2.58 6.04
CA CYS A 115 8.05 -2.74 5.79
C CYS A 115 7.35 -1.38 5.63
N GLU A 116 7.72 -0.38 6.43
CA GLU A 116 7.22 0.99 6.27
C GLU A 116 7.60 1.55 4.88
N ALA A 117 8.86 1.38 4.46
CA ALA A 117 9.31 1.78 3.12
C ALA A 117 8.56 1.06 1.99
N ALA A 118 8.32 -0.24 2.14
CA ALA A 118 7.57 -1.04 1.16
C ALA A 118 6.10 -0.58 1.07
N ALA A 119 5.46 -0.34 2.21
CA ALA A 119 4.09 0.18 2.28
C ALA A 119 3.99 1.58 1.63
N ALA A 120 4.96 2.46 1.88
CA ALA A 120 5.04 3.78 1.25
C ALA A 120 5.15 3.66 -0.27
N ARG A 121 6.05 2.80 -0.76
CA ARG A 121 6.25 2.58 -2.20
C ARG A 121 5.03 1.93 -2.87
N ALA A 122 4.28 1.11 -2.14
CA ALA A 122 3.05 0.50 -2.63
C ALA A 122 1.84 1.45 -2.56
N GLY A 123 1.97 2.67 -2.01
CA GLY A 123 0.85 3.61 -1.93
C GLY A 123 -0.14 3.36 -0.80
N VAL A 124 0.20 2.50 0.17
CA VAL A 124 -0.62 2.25 1.37
C VAL A 124 -0.88 3.58 2.08
N SER A 125 -2.13 3.81 2.47
CA SER A 125 -2.57 5.13 2.94
C SER A 125 -2.39 5.34 4.44
N ARG A 126 -2.46 4.27 5.24
CA ARG A 126 -2.27 4.32 6.69
C ARG A 126 -1.90 2.96 7.26
N MET A 127 -1.27 2.95 8.43
CA MET A 127 -0.93 1.75 9.16
C MET A 127 -1.39 1.82 10.62
N TYR A 128 -1.92 0.71 11.13
CA TYR A 128 -2.22 0.51 12.54
C TYR A 128 -1.52 -0.74 13.06
N PHE A 129 -1.14 -0.75 14.33
CA PHE A 129 -0.43 -1.89 14.89
C PHE A 129 -0.74 -2.18 16.36
N GLY A 130 -0.51 -3.43 16.75
CA GLY A 130 -0.66 -3.89 18.12
C GLY A 130 -2.10 -3.98 18.60
N GLN A 131 -2.29 -4.55 19.78
CA GLN A 131 -3.61 -4.79 20.38
C GLN A 131 -4.44 -3.51 20.57
N LEU A 132 -3.77 -2.39 20.84
CA LEU A 132 -4.42 -1.10 21.04
C LEU A 132 -4.64 -0.33 19.73
N LEU A 133 -4.38 -0.95 18.56
CA LEU A 133 -4.50 -0.31 17.24
C LEU A 133 -3.80 1.05 17.18
N GLN A 134 -2.56 1.09 17.66
CA GLN A 134 -1.76 2.30 17.65
C GLN A 134 -1.62 2.80 16.21
N ASP A 135 -1.88 4.08 16.01
CA ASP A 135 -1.76 4.72 14.71
C ASP A 135 -0.28 5.01 14.41
N ALA A 136 0.25 4.36 13.37
CA ALA A 136 1.58 4.68 12.85
C ALA A 136 1.54 5.83 11.82
N GLY A 137 0.35 6.30 11.42
CA GLY A 137 0.18 7.31 10.39
C GLY A 137 0.35 6.75 8.98
N PRO A 138 0.54 7.63 7.97
CA PRO A 138 0.94 7.18 6.64
C PRO A 138 2.35 6.57 6.68
N PRO A 139 2.61 5.51 5.90
CA PRO A 139 3.95 4.95 5.82
C PRO A 139 4.94 5.98 5.27
N ALA A 140 6.11 6.08 5.90
CA ALA A 140 7.19 6.94 5.46
C ALA A 140 8.34 6.08 4.92
N ALA A 141 8.93 6.52 3.80
CA ALA A 141 10.25 6.03 3.46
C ALA A 141 11.25 6.53 4.53
N PRO A 142 12.24 5.72 4.93
CA PRO A 142 13.32 6.23 5.75
C PRO A 142 13.98 7.38 4.98
N THR A 143 13.86 8.60 5.49
CA THR A 143 14.66 9.72 4.99
C THR A 143 16.12 9.39 5.29
N ALA A 144 17.01 9.62 4.33
CA ALA A 144 18.45 9.49 4.56
C ALA A 144 18.81 10.23 5.87
N PRO A 145 19.73 9.69 6.70
CA PRO A 145 20.16 10.40 7.90
C PRO A 145 20.65 11.79 7.48
N THR A 146 20.07 12.84 8.03
CA THR A 146 20.44 14.24 7.77
C THR A 146 21.76 14.63 8.46
N GLY A 147 22.63 13.67 8.72
CA GLY A 147 23.92 13.86 9.38
C GLY A 147 25.02 13.02 8.74
N PRO A 148 26.29 13.42 8.89
CA PRO A 148 27.41 12.64 8.35
C PRO A 148 27.38 11.23 8.95
N ALA A 149 27.66 10.22 8.11
CA ALA A 149 27.79 8.84 8.56
C ALA A 149 28.77 8.75 9.74
N PRO A 150 28.49 7.95 10.78
CA PRO A 150 29.41 7.80 11.91
C PRO A 150 30.75 7.30 11.38
N GLN A 151 31.80 8.10 11.58
CA GLN A 151 33.17 7.74 11.25
C GLN A 151 33.59 6.67 12.28
N LYS A 152 33.87 5.46 11.78
CA LYS A 152 34.45 4.36 12.55
C LYS A 152 35.92 4.63 12.83
#